data_AF-A0A2S7QKH6-F1
#
_entry.id   AF-A0A2S7QKH6-F1
#
_cell.length_a   1.000
_cell.length_b   1.000
_cell.length_c   1.000
_cell.angle_alpha   90.00
_cell.angle_beta   90.00
_cell.angle_gamma   90.00
#
_symmetry.space_group_name_H-M   'P 1'
#
loop_
_entity.id
_entity.type
_entity.pdbx_description
1 polymer ?
#
loop_
_entity_poly.entity_id
_entity_poly.type
_entity_poly.pdbx_seq_one_letter_code
_entity_poly.pdbx_strand_id
1 'polypeptide(L)'
;MAYNHLVETFREDEYPMMKAIYAKSLIEKFSTTMMANLYGNPHSASAPAKLSGNAVDSIREKTLRFLGADPEHFDLVFTANATAAVKLVAESFRDLAIESSTSQSFWYGYHKDAHTSLVGVREHTNGQHHCFTSDQEVEDWLDGQIQLPGRPDQDDTPGIFAFPGQSNMTGRRLPLSWIRKLRKSNLTSHQNTYSLLDAAALATTTQLDFTDADAAPDFTVLSFYKIFGFPDLGALIVRRKSAHILTWRKYFGGGTVSSLTVLHEASYRRKDATIHDGLEDGTLPFHSILALGCAIDVHYDLYGSMSRISKHTLYLTQRLYAGLSKLRHFNDQPVCEIYYDATDTSPYTDSTTQGATIAFNILRPDGSYVSYTRVEQLANQKDIYVRAGGLCNPGGIASYLKVAPWHFKRAWSAGHRCSESDNTEIINGKPTGVVRASLGAMSIISDVDAFLAFILETFVEEVGTPKLVSKPVLTHTRNQKSNNGSVVVAKPRADWPIRSPLPLIDTQLNKPKPRHRQLQRQNVMEAERPRTSHSTTCHSLAQHISTGSTDSAIVISPADLRFLEDLGMSRRGAVEAWAEKRELEQNSEGSPTDKQGRRPAERARTLTKAISFWGLNKVGRVKSRV
;
A
#
# COMPACT_ATOMS: atom_id res chain seq x y z
N MET A 1 -17.92 -21.14 5.02
CA MET A 1 -17.19 -20.08 5.75
C MET A 1 -16.66 -20.67 7.03
N ALA A 2 -15.44 -20.32 7.44
CA ALA A 2 -14.83 -20.93 8.62
C ALA A 2 -13.87 -19.94 9.27
N TYR A 3 -14.12 -19.63 10.54
CA TYR A 3 -13.18 -18.94 11.39
C TYR A 3 -12.00 -19.87 11.70
N ASN A 4 -10.77 -19.37 11.55
CA ASN A 4 -9.56 -20.14 11.88
C ASN A 4 -9.18 -19.96 13.36
N HIS A 5 -9.70 -20.82 14.22
CA HIS A 5 -9.40 -20.81 15.67
C HIS A 5 -7.92 -20.96 16.00
N LEU A 6 -7.10 -21.51 15.09
CA LEU A 6 -5.64 -21.59 15.32
C LEU A 6 -5.01 -20.20 15.46
N VAL A 7 -5.56 -19.17 14.80
CA VAL A 7 -5.01 -17.80 14.90
C VAL A 7 -5.01 -17.34 16.36
N GLU A 8 -6.09 -17.59 17.11
CA GLU A 8 -6.17 -17.26 18.54
C GLU A 8 -5.08 -17.94 19.37
N THR A 9 -4.63 -19.14 18.97
CA THR A 9 -3.64 -19.92 19.74
C THR A 9 -2.22 -19.40 19.60
N PHE A 10 -1.87 -18.82 18.45
CA PHE A 10 -0.50 -18.34 18.20
C PHE A 10 -0.40 -16.81 18.13
N ARG A 11 -1.53 -16.09 18.10
CA ARG A 11 -1.55 -14.63 17.85
C ARG A 11 -0.65 -13.85 18.79
N GLU A 12 -0.75 -14.12 20.08
CA GLU A 12 0.04 -13.41 21.11
C GLU A 12 1.53 -13.78 21.03
N ASP A 13 1.87 -15.01 20.63
CA ASP A 13 3.27 -15.44 20.54
C ASP A 13 3.97 -14.95 19.27
N GLU A 14 3.25 -14.97 18.14
CA GLU A 14 3.76 -14.60 16.82
C GLU A 14 3.67 -13.11 16.53
N TYR A 15 2.73 -12.43 17.16
CA TYR A 15 2.56 -10.99 17.03
C TYR A 15 2.50 -10.32 18.41
N PRO A 16 3.52 -10.58 19.26
CA PRO A 16 3.53 -10.19 20.69
C PRO A 16 3.51 -8.68 20.88
N MET A 17 3.75 -7.95 19.81
CA MET A 17 3.86 -6.51 19.88
C MET A 17 2.52 -5.82 19.72
N MET A 18 1.55 -6.35 18.94
CA MET A 18 0.37 -5.57 18.49
C MET A 18 0.72 -4.06 18.29
N LYS A 19 1.92 -3.86 17.74
CA LYS A 19 2.64 -2.60 17.42
C LYS A 19 3.53 -2.85 16.18
N ALA A 20 3.58 -4.09 15.68
CA ALA A 20 4.30 -4.50 14.48
C ALA A 20 3.37 -5.35 13.59
N ILE A 21 3.53 -5.23 12.27
CA ILE A 21 2.60 -5.79 11.25
C ILE A 21 3.07 -7.18 10.76
N TYR A 22 4.29 -7.60 11.09
CA TYR A 22 4.92 -8.85 10.66
C TYR A 22 5.03 -9.87 11.81
N ALA A 23 5.14 -11.16 11.45
CA ALA A 23 5.30 -12.26 12.42
C ALA A 23 6.71 -12.26 13.03
N LYS A 24 6.79 -12.59 14.32
CA LYS A 24 8.05 -12.74 15.08
C LYS A 24 8.92 -13.84 14.48
N SER A 25 8.35 -15.02 14.21
CA SER A 25 9.07 -16.15 13.61
C SER A 25 9.69 -15.83 12.26
N LEU A 26 9.09 -14.92 11.48
CA LEU A 26 9.68 -14.42 10.22
C LEU A 26 10.98 -13.66 10.47
N ILE A 27 11.04 -12.79 11.48
CA ILE A 27 12.24 -12.03 11.83
C ILE A 27 13.31 -12.95 12.40
N GLU A 28 12.94 -13.88 13.27
CA GLU A 28 13.87 -14.86 13.87
C GLU A 28 14.48 -15.77 12.80
N LYS A 29 13.66 -16.30 11.88
CA LYS A 29 14.12 -17.13 10.77
C LYS A 29 15.03 -16.36 9.81
N PHE A 30 14.66 -15.13 9.47
CA PHE A 30 15.50 -14.28 8.62
C PHE A 30 16.83 -13.94 9.30
N SER A 31 16.81 -13.53 10.56
CA SER A 31 18.01 -13.20 11.34
C SER A 31 18.96 -14.41 11.45
N THR A 32 18.42 -15.58 11.76
CA THR A 32 19.20 -16.84 11.81
C THR A 32 19.84 -17.14 10.46
N THR A 33 19.08 -17.00 9.37
CA THR A 33 19.59 -17.23 8.00
C THR A 33 20.74 -16.28 7.66
N MET A 34 20.61 -15.01 8.02
CA MET A 34 21.62 -13.97 7.80
C MET A 34 22.88 -14.17 8.64
N MET A 35 22.77 -14.68 9.87
CA MET A 35 23.93 -14.95 10.73
C MET A 35 24.67 -16.24 10.34
N ALA A 36 23.95 -17.21 9.76
CA ALA A 36 24.53 -18.49 9.37
C ALA A 36 25.29 -18.46 8.03
N ASN A 37 25.12 -17.40 7.22
CA ASN A 37 25.63 -17.34 5.85
C ASN A 37 26.30 -16.00 5.56
N LEU A 38 27.36 -16.03 4.75
CA LEU A 38 27.97 -14.82 4.19
C LEU A 38 27.41 -14.57 2.78
N TYR A 39 26.59 -13.53 2.64
CA TYR A 39 26.03 -13.12 1.35
C TYR A 39 26.86 -11.99 0.72
N GLY A 40 27.24 -12.17 -0.55
CA GLY A 40 28.00 -11.20 -1.32
C GLY A 40 27.16 -10.49 -2.37
N ASN A 41 27.68 -9.40 -2.95
CA ASN A 41 27.05 -8.76 -4.09
C ASN A 41 27.04 -9.73 -5.30
N PRO A 42 25.87 -10.07 -5.88
CA PRO A 42 25.73 -11.04 -6.97
C PRO A 42 26.55 -10.75 -8.24
N HIS A 43 27.09 -9.54 -8.42
CA HIS A 43 27.94 -9.21 -9.57
C HIS A 43 29.40 -9.68 -9.45
N SER A 44 29.79 -10.27 -8.32
CA SER A 44 31.13 -10.84 -8.13
C SER A 44 31.15 -12.34 -8.43
N ALA A 45 32.32 -12.87 -8.81
CA ALA A 45 32.49 -14.33 -9.00
C ALA A 45 32.78 -15.10 -7.69
N SER A 46 32.78 -14.42 -6.54
CA SER A 46 33.10 -15.01 -5.23
C SER A 46 32.01 -15.99 -4.77
N ALA A 47 32.37 -16.95 -3.91
CA ALA A 47 31.41 -17.91 -3.38
C ALA A 47 30.20 -17.25 -2.66
N PRO A 48 30.37 -16.21 -1.82
CA PRO A 48 29.26 -15.44 -1.25
C PRO A 48 28.33 -14.80 -2.29
N ALA A 49 28.88 -14.33 -3.42
CA ALA A 49 28.09 -13.71 -4.48
C ALA A 49 27.26 -14.75 -5.26
N LYS A 50 27.84 -15.91 -5.55
CA LYS A 50 27.12 -17.05 -6.14
C LYS A 50 26.00 -17.55 -5.24
N LEU A 51 26.24 -17.60 -3.91
CA LEU A 51 25.22 -17.95 -2.93
C LEU A 51 24.03 -16.98 -2.99
N SER A 52 24.28 -15.67 -3.02
CA SER A 52 23.24 -14.67 -3.17
C SER A 52 22.46 -14.82 -4.49
N GLY A 53 23.15 -15.04 -5.60
CA GLY A 53 22.50 -15.26 -6.91
C GLY A 53 21.57 -16.47 -6.90
N ASN A 54 22.08 -17.64 -6.47
CA ASN A 54 21.29 -18.86 -6.37
C ASN A 54 20.07 -18.71 -5.43
N ALA A 55 20.24 -17.98 -4.33
CA ALA A 55 19.14 -17.72 -3.39
C ALA A 55 18.06 -16.83 -4.02
N VAL A 56 18.45 -15.79 -4.76
CA VAL A 56 17.51 -14.93 -5.50
C VAL A 56 16.70 -15.74 -6.49
N ASP A 57 17.35 -16.59 -7.29
CA ASP A 57 16.67 -17.42 -8.30
C ASP A 57 15.72 -18.44 -7.67
N SER A 58 16.17 -19.13 -6.63
CA SER A 58 15.33 -20.07 -5.87
C SER A 58 14.11 -19.39 -5.26
N ILE A 59 14.28 -18.17 -4.71
CA ILE A 59 13.17 -17.42 -4.11
C ILE A 59 12.24 -16.85 -5.16
N ARG A 60 12.73 -16.47 -6.35
CA ARG A 60 11.90 -16.07 -7.49
C ARG A 60 10.94 -17.19 -7.88
N GLU A 61 11.45 -18.41 -8.05
CA GLU A 61 10.61 -19.58 -8.32
C GLU A 61 9.63 -19.88 -7.18
N LYS A 62 10.10 -19.84 -5.93
CA LYS A 62 9.24 -20.03 -4.74
C LYS A 62 8.09 -19.02 -4.73
N THR A 63 8.39 -17.76 -5.09
CA THR A 63 7.42 -16.66 -5.12
C THR A 63 6.39 -16.87 -6.23
N LEU A 64 6.82 -17.25 -7.44
CA LEU A 64 5.91 -17.60 -8.54
C LEU A 64 4.94 -18.73 -8.11
N ARG A 65 5.47 -19.82 -7.52
CA ARG A 65 4.65 -20.93 -7.01
C ARG A 65 3.69 -20.50 -5.90
N PHE A 66 4.13 -19.67 -4.96
CA PHE A 66 3.27 -19.12 -3.91
C PHE A 66 2.11 -18.31 -4.50
N LEU A 67 2.36 -17.54 -5.56
CA LEU A 67 1.35 -16.75 -6.26
C LEU A 67 0.51 -17.58 -7.24
N GLY A 68 0.78 -18.87 -7.41
CA GLY A 68 0.07 -19.75 -8.33
C GLY A 68 0.46 -19.59 -9.81
N ALA A 69 1.55 -18.87 -10.10
CA ALA A 69 2.06 -18.63 -11.44
C ALA A 69 3.14 -19.65 -11.81
N ASP A 70 2.95 -20.37 -12.92
CA ASP A 70 3.91 -21.34 -13.41
C ASP A 70 5.13 -20.65 -14.08
N PRO A 71 6.38 -20.91 -13.64
CA PRO A 71 7.58 -20.39 -14.29
C PRO A 71 7.72 -20.71 -15.79
N GLU A 72 7.03 -21.74 -16.30
CA GLU A 72 6.97 -22.05 -17.73
C GLU A 72 6.27 -20.93 -18.52
N HIS A 73 5.23 -20.32 -17.94
CA HIS A 73 4.40 -19.32 -18.61
C HIS A 73 4.63 -17.89 -18.13
N PHE A 74 5.22 -17.74 -16.95
CA PHE A 74 5.42 -16.46 -16.28
C PHE A 74 6.87 -16.27 -15.84
N ASP A 75 7.29 -15.01 -15.79
CA ASP A 75 8.53 -14.59 -15.13
C ASP A 75 8.21 -13.54 -14.06
N LEU A 76 9.12 -13.36 -13.11
CA LEU A 76 8.95 -12.42 -12.00
C LEU A 76 10.14 -11.47 -11.91
N VAL A 77 9.84 -10.19 -12.03
CA VAL A 77 10.79 -9.09 -11.90
C VAL A 77 10.63 -8.49 -10.50
N PHE A 78 11.69 -8.50 -9.70
CA PHE A 78 11.67 -7.82 -8.41
C PHE A 78 11.71 -6.30 -8.60
N THR A 79 10.89 -5.59 -7.83
CA THR A 79 10.81 -4.13 -7.87
C THR A 79 10.77 -3.57 -6.45
N ALA A 80 10.97 -2.26 -6.28
CA ALA A 80 10.91 -1.66 -4.95
C ALA A 80 9.51 -1.77 -4.29
N ASN A 81 8.45 -1.72 -5.10
CA ASN A 81 7.04 -1.83 -4.70
C ASN A 81 6.15 -1.90 -5.95
N ALA A 82 4.84 -2.15 -5.78
CA ALA A 82 3.88 -2.16 -6.89
C ALA A 82 3.90 -0.88 -7.75
N THR A 83 4.12 0.30 -7.16
CA THR A 83 4.21 1.56 -7.93
C THR A 83 5.40 1.57 -8.88
N ALA A 84 6.55 1.04 -8.46
CA ALA A 84 7.72 0.89 -9.32
C ALA A 84 7.44 -0.08 -10.48
N ALA A 85 6.75 -1.18 -10.22
CA ALA A 85 6.30 -2.12 -11.26
C ALA A 85 5.35 -1.47 -12.28
N VAL A 86 4.36 -0.68 -11.81
CA VAL A 86 3.45 0.07 -12.70
C VAL A 86 4.22 1.04 -13.58
N LYS A 87 5.18 1.78 -13.01
CA LYS A 87 6.01 2.72 -13.75
C LYS A 87 6.85 2.02 -14.82
N LEU A 88 7.43 0.86 -14.51
CA LEU A 88 8.22 0.08 -15.46
C LEU A 88 7.37 -0.30 -16.70
N VAL A 89 6.14 -0.77 -16.48
CA VAL A 89 5.22 -1.07 -17.59
C VAL A 89 4.90 0.19 -18.38
N ALA A 90 4.51 1.29 -17.71
CA ALA A 90 4.17 2.55 -18.36
C ALA A 90 5.34 3.14 -19.19
N GLU A 91 6.57 3.08 -18.66
CA GLU A 91 7.78 3.51 -19.35
C GLU A 91 8.03 2.67 -20.60
N SER A 92 7.81 1.36 -20.54
CA SER A 92 7.98 0.46 -21.67
C SER A 92 7.01 0.80 -22.83
N PHE A 93 5.74 1.08 -22.51
CA PHE A 93 4.75 1.51 -23.50
C PHE A 93 5.03 2.91 -24.05
N ARG A 94 5.44 3.85 -23.20
CA ARG A 94 5.88 5.18 -23.64
C ARG A 94 7.04 5.08 -24.62
N ASP A 95 8.04 4.29 -24.29
CA ASP A 95 9.25 4.18 -25.09
C ASP A 95 9.00 3.43 -26.41
N LEU A 96 8.12 2.42 -26.41
CA LEU A 96 7.54 1.80 -27.61
C LEU A 96 6.83 2.84 -28.50
N ALA A 97 5.95 3.66 -27.91
CA ALA A 97 5.19 4.65 -28.66
C ALA A 97 6.09 5.72 -29.29
N ILE A 98 7.16 6.15 -28.62
CA ILE A 98 8.11 7.14 -29.18
C ILE A 98 8.79 6.59 -30.45
N GLU A 99 9.11 5.29 -30.48
CA GLU A 99 9.72 4.62 -31.63
C GLU A 99 8.72 4.28 -32.75
N SER A 100 7.42 4.31 -32.46
CA SER A 100 6.40 4.02 -33.45
C SER A 100 6.29 5.14 -34.49
N SER A 101 6.30 4.74 -35.77
CA SER A 101 6.10 5.65 -36.90
C SER A 101 4.65 6.10 -37.07
N THR A 102 3.69 5.44 -36.40
CA THR A 102 2.25 5.67 -36.59
C THR A 102 1.61 6.46 -35.46
N SER A 103 2.10 6.34 -34.22
CA SER A 103 1.58 7.08 -33.07
C SER A 103 2.69 7.37 -32.06
N GLN A 104 2.84 8.64 -31.67
CA GLN A 104 3.79 9.09 -30.64
C GLN A 104 3.26 8.93 -29.20
N SER A 105 2.18 8.16 -29.04
CA SER A 105 1.54 7.87 -27.74
C SER A 105 0.93 6.47 -27.74
N PHE A 106 0.49 6.01 -26.57
CA PHE A 106 -0.27 4.78 -26.39
C PHE A 106 -1.61 5.08 -25.71
N TRP A 107 -2.59 4.20 -25.89
CA TRP A 107 -3.89 4.34 -25.26
C TRP A 107 -3.91 3.75 -23.84
N TYR A 108 -4.62 4.40 -22.91
CA TYR A 108 -4.74 3.90 -21.53
C TYR A 108 -6.16 3.93 -20.99
N GLY A 109 -6.74 2.77 -20.74
CA GLY A 109 -7.98 2.62 -20.00
C GLY A 109 -7.73 2.22 -18.55
N TYR A 110 -8.36 2.89 -17.58
CA TYR A 110 -8.29 2.47 -16.18
C TYR A 110 -9.62 2.58 -15.43
N HIS A 111 -9.87 1.69 -14.48
CA HIS A 111 -11.10 1.70 -13.69
C HIS A 111 -11.08 2.79 -12.59
N LYS A 112 -12.23 3.38 -12.24
CA LYS A 112 -12.35 4.43 -11.20
C LYS A 112 -11.83 4.04 -9.81
N ASP A 113 -11.82 2.74 -9.51
CA ASP A 113 -11.30 2.19 -8.25
C ASP A 113 -9.78 2.06 -8.24
N ALA A 114 -9.10 2.42 -9.33
CA ALA A 114 -7.65 2.41 -9.43
C ALA A 114 -6.98 3.20 -8.28
N HIS A 115 -5.90 2.61 -7.75
CA HIS A 115 -4.99 3.32 -6.86
C HIS A 115 -4.27 4.45 -7.61
N THR A 116 -3.83 5.49 -6.89
CA THR A 116 -3.13 6.65 -7.49
C THR A 116 -1.95 6.27 -8.38
N SER A 117 -1.26 5.15 -8.09
CA SER A 117 -0.18 4.61 -8.93
C SER A 117 -0.64 4.27 -10.35
N LEU A 118 -1.80 3.63 -10.50
CA LEU A 118 -2.42 3.36 -11.80
C LEU A 118 -2.95 4.64 -12.44
N VAL A 119 -3.56 5.55 -11.67
CA VAL A 119 -4.05 6.83 -12.21
C VAL A 119 -2.91 7.63 -12.84
N GLY A 120 -1.72 7.62 -12.22
CA GLY A 120 -0.55 8.35 -12.69
C GLY A 120 -0.04 7.94 -14.08
N VAL A 121 -0.33 6.71 -14.53
CA VAL A 121 0.09 6.22 -15.86
C VAL A 121 -0.48 7.08 -16.98
N ARG A 122 -1.67 7.68 -16.78
CA ARG A 122 -2.33 8.52 -17.78
C ARG A 122 -1.48 9.72 -18.21
N GLU A 123 -0.57 10.19 -17.36
CA GLU A 123 0.30 11.33 -17.67
C GLU A 123 1.35 10.99 -18.74
N HIS A 124 1.52 9.70 -19.09
CA HIS A 124 2.37 9.25 -20.20
C HIS A 124 1.64 9.14 -21.55
N THR A 125 0.35 9.47 -21.60
CA THR A 125 -0.52 9.15 -22.77
C THR A 125 -0.86 10.35 -23.65
N ASN A 126 -0.32 11.54 -23.36
CA ASN A 126 -0.65 12.78 -24.08
C ASN A 126 -2.16 13.02 -24.23
N GLY A 127 -2.96 12.62 -23.22
CA GLY A 127 -4.42 12.76 -23.23
C GLY A 127 -5.20 11.58 -23.83
N GLN A 128 -4.52 10.56 -24.38
CA GLN A 128 -5.15 9.35 -24.90
C GLN A 128 -5.47 8.35 -23.78
N HIS A 129 -6.34 8.73 -22.86
CA HIS A 129 -6.75 7.88 -21.76
C HIS A 129 -8.24 7.98 -21.45
N HIS A 130 -8.77 6.92 -20.87
CA HIS A 130 -10.16 6.82 -20.45
C HIS A 130 -10.26 6.27 -19.02
N CYS A 131 -11.12 6.87 -18.22
CA CYS A 131 -11.43 6.39 -16.87
C CYS A 131 -12.81 5.74 -16.88
N PHE A 132 -12.87 4.41 -16.79
CA PHE A 132 -14.13 3.69 -16.66
C PHE A 132 -14.79 4.00 -15.31
N THR A 133 -16.02 4.46 -15.37
CA THR A 133 -16.82 4.93 -14.23
C THR A 133 -17.68 3.85 -13.62
N SER A 134 -17.81 2.69 -14.26
CA SER A 134 -18.54 1.53 -13.76
C SER A 134 -18.03 0.23 -14.36
N ASP A 135 -18.32 -0.88 -13.69
CA ASP A 135 -18.07 -2.24 -14.19
C ASP A 135 -18.85 -2.48 -15.49
N GLN A 136 -20.09 -1.98 -15.61
CA GLN A 136 -20.90 -2.08 -16.83
C GLN A 136 -20.25 -1.38 -18.03
N GLU A 137 -19.64 -0.21 -17.84
CA GLU A 137 -18.95 0.51 -18.92
C GLU A 137 -17.75 -0.30 -19.45
N VAL A 138 -17.05 -1.03 -18.57
CA VAL A 138 -16.00 -1.96 -18.99
C VAL A 138 -16.59 -3.12 -19.79
N GLU A 139 -17.68 -3.72 -19.31
CA GLU A 139 -18.35 -4.82 -20.01
C GLU A 139 -18.83 -4.39 -21.40
N ASP A 140 -19.53 -3.25 -21.50
CA ASP A 140 -20.03 -2.71 -22.76
C ASP A 140 -18.89 -2.41 -23.74
N TRP A 141 -17.75 -1.92 -23.25
CA TRP A 141 -16.56 -1.69 -24.07
C TRP A 141 -15.97 -3.00 -24.57
N LEU A 142 -15.75 -3.97 -23.68
CA LEU A 142 -15.18 -5.28 -24.02
C LEU A 142 -16.06 -6.06 -25.00
N ASP A 143 -17.39 -5.91 -24.90
CA ASP A 143 -18.39 -6.52 -25.77
C ASP A 143 -18.64 -5.70 -27.07
N GLY A 144 -17.89 -4.61 -27.28
CA GLY A 144 -17.94 -3.77 -28.49
C GLY A 144 -19.23 -2.95 -28.65
N GLN A 145 -19.99 -2.77 -27.56
CA GLN A 145 -21.25 -2.02 -27.55
C GLN A 145 -21.03 -0.50 -27.48
N ILE A 146 -19.88 -0.08 -26.96
CA ILE A 146 -19.49 1.33 -26.90
C ILE A 146 -18.10 1.54 -27.51
N GLN A 147 -17.94 2.65 -28.22
CA GLN A 147 -16.64 3.13 -28.66
C GLN A 147 -16.15 4.21 -27.71
N LEU A 148 -14.90 4.08 -27.26
CA LEU A 148 -14.31 5.03 -26.33
C LEU A 148 -13.74 6.25 -27.08
N PRO A 149 -13.82 7.45 -26.49
CA PRO A 149 -13.20 8.63 -27.06
C PRO A 149 -11.70 8.41 -27.30
N GLY A 150 -11.25 8.66 -28.53
CA GLY A 150 -9.84 8.51 -28.89
C GLY A 150 -9.36 7.06 -29.04
N ARG A 151 -10.26 6.07 -29.09
CA ARG A 151 -9.94 4.65 -29.32
C ARG A 151 -10.96 3.96 -30.25
N PRO A 152 -10.94 4.23 -31.56
CA PRO A 152 -11.74 3.50 -32.53
C PRO A 152 -11.46 1.99 -32.54
N ASP A 153 -12.43 1.16 -32.93
CA ASP A 153 -12.27 -0.31 -32.94
C ASP A 153 -11.15 -0.83 -33.85
N GLN A 154 -10.80 -0.05 -34.87
CA GLN A 154 -9.75 -0.35 -35.84
C GLN A 154 -8.39 0.30 -35.48
N ASP A 155 -8.28 0.94 -34.32
CA ASP A 155 -7.03 1.56 -33.86
C ASP A 155 -6.01 0.50 -33.39
N ASP A 156 -4.92 0.36 -34.13
CA ASP A 156 -3.82 -0.56 -33.81
C ASP A 156 -2.73 0.10 -32.94
N THR A 157 -3.00 1.26 -32.32
CA THR A 157 -2.07 1.84 -31.35
C THR A 157 -1.94 0.90 -30.14
N PRO A 158 -0.74 0.65 -29.58
CA PRO A 158 -0.61 -0.13 -28.35
C PRO A 158 -1.47 0.45 -27.22
N GLY A 159 -2.13 -0.41 -26.46
CA GLY A 159 -3.02 -0.02 -25.37
C GLY A 159 -2.69 -0.72 -24.05
N ILE A 160 -3.03 -0.08 -22.94
CA ILE A 160 -3.06 -0.72 -21.61
C ILE A 160 -4.48 -0.60 -21.05
N PHE A 161 -5.03 -1.72 -20.60
CA PHE A 161 -6.23 -1.76 -19.76
C PHE A 161 -5.85 -2.15 -18.33
N ALA A 162 -5.98 -1.20 -17.40
CA ALA A 162 -5.55 -1.37 -16.02
C ALA A 162 -6.70 -1.30 -15.01
N PHE A 163 -6.70 -2.21 -14.05
CA PHE A 163 -7.67 -2.19 -12.96
C PHE A 163 -7.11 -2.90 -11.73
N PRO A 164 -7.57 -2.52 -10.52
CA PRO A 164 -7.21 -3.25 -9.32
C PRO A 164 -8.00 -4.55 -9.23
N GLY A 165 -7.36 -5.64 -8.82
CA GLY A 165 -8.07 -6.88 -8.47
C GLY A 165 -8.92 -6.72 -7.20
N GLN A 166 -8.56 -5.78 -6.32
CA GLN A 166 -9.32 -5.39 -5.15
C GLN A 166 -9.17 -3.90 -4.88
N SER A 167 -10.28 -3.19 -4.65
CA SER A 167 -10.27 -1.78 -4.27
C SER A 167 -9.59 -1.61 -2.90
N ASN A 168 -8.57 -0.75 -2.85
CA ASN A 168 -7.89 -0.39 -1.60
C ASN A 168 -8.78 0.45 -0.66
N MET A 169 -9.86 1.04 -1.18
CA MET A 169 -10.85 1.78 -0.41
C MET A 169 -11.92 0.87 0.17
N THR A 170 -12.71 0.20 -0.68
CA THR A 170 -13.92 -0.53 -0.26
C THR A 170 -13.70 -2.02 -0.04
N GLY A 171 -12.54 -2.55 -0.42
CA GLY A 171 -12.28 -3.98 -0.40
C GLY A 171 -13.01 -4.78 -1.47
N ARG A 172 -13.90 -4.17 -2.28
CA ARG A 172 -14.59 -4.90 -3.36
C ARG A 172 -13.59 -5.45 -4.38
N ARG A 173 -13.89 -6.58 -4.98
CA ARG A 173 -13.05 -7.24 -5.98
C ARG A 173 -13.67 -7.09 -7.36
N LEU A 174 -12.83 -6.74 -8.33
CA LEU A 174 -13.28 -6.46 -9.68
C LEU A 174 -13.22 -7.75 -10.52
N PRO A 175 -14.07 -7.88 -11.56
CA PRO A 175 -14.12 -9.09 -12.38
C PRO A 175 -12.80 -9.37 -13.12
N LEU A 176 -12.11 -10.45 -12.71
CA LEU A 176 -10.91 -10.93 -13.42
C LEU A 176 -11.24 -11.52 -14.80
N SER A 177 -12.51 -11.82 -15.06
CA SER A 177 -13.02 -12.27 -16.38
C SER A 177 -12.76 -11.26 -17.49
N TRP A 178 -12.61 -9.97 -17.18
CA TRP A 178 -12.30 -8.93 -18.16
C TRP A 178 -11.02 -9.19 -18.94
N ILE A 179 -10.01 -9.81 -18.30
CA ILE A 179 -8.75 -10.15 -18.98
C ILE A 179 -8.99 -11.16 -20.09
N ARG A 180 -9.78 -12.20 -19.79
CA ARG A 180 -10.17 -13.22 -20.78
C ARG A 180 -11.02 -12.61 -21.89
N LYS A 181 -11.97 -11.73 -21.55
CA LYS A 181 -12.81 -11.04 -22.54
C LYS A 181 -11.98 -10.17 -23.48
N LEU A 182 -11.08 -9.33 -22.94
CA LEU A 182 -10.18 -8.48 -23.70
C LEU A 182 -9.39 -9.30 -24.72
N ARG A 183 -8.74 -10.38 -24.26
CA ARG A 183 -7.90 -11.22 -25.11
C ARG A 183 -8.68 -11.98 -26.20
N LYS A 184 -9.93 -12.34 -25.92
CA LYS A 184 -10.82 -13.04 -26.87
C LYS A 184 -11.57 -12.12 -27.82
N SER A 185 -11.51 -10.80 -27.64
CA SER A 185 -12.18 -9.84 -28.50
C SER A 185 -11.63 -9.88 -29.91
N ASN A 186 -12.48 -9.79 -30.94
CA ASN A 186 -12.03 -9.71 -32.34
C ASN A 186 -11.78 -8.27 -32.81
N LEU A 187 -11.89 -7.27 -31.93
CA LEU A 187 -11.63 -5.87 -32.27
C LEU A 187 -10.11 -5.63 -32.32
N THR A 188 -9.64 -4.98 -33.38
CA THR A 188 -8.21 -4.64 -33.59
C THR A 188 -7.66 -3.86 -32.40
N SER A 189 -8.43 -2.89 -31.89
CA SER A 189 -8.06 -2.09 -30.72
C SER A 189 -7.86 -2.90 -29.46
N HIS A 190 -8.56 -4.04 -29.31
CA HIS A 190 -8.41 -4.93 -28.16
C HIS A 190 -7.23 -5.89 -28.34
N GLN A 191 -6.99 -6.36 -29.58
CA GLN A 191 -5.90 -7.27 -29.89
C GLN A 191 -4.51 -6.66 -29.61
N ASN A 192 -4.37 -5.33 -29.72
CA ASN A 192 -3.15 -4.62 -29.32
C ASN A 192 -3.28 -3.89 -27.97
N THR A 193 -4.16 -4.38 -27.08
CA THR A 193 -4.30 -3.87 -25.71
C THR A 193 -3.92 -4.93 -24.68
N TYR A 194 -3.07 -4.54 -23.74
CA TYR A 194 -2.52 -5.42 -22.70
C TYR A 194 -3.15 -5.14 -21.34
N SER A 195 -3.37 -6.18 -20.56
CA SER A 195 -3.93 -6.08 -19.22
C SER A 195 -2.87 -5.80 -18.15
N LEU A 196 -3.13 -4.82 -17.29
CA LEU A 196 -2.31 -4.47 -16.12
C LEU A 196 -3.14 -4.61 -14.84
N LEU A 197 -2.95 -5.71 -14.12
CA LEU A 197 -3.66 -6.00 -12.88
C LEU A 197 -2.89 -5.48 -11.67
N ASP A 198 -3.49 -4.57 -10.90
CA ASP A 198 -3.00 -4.24 -9.55
C ASP A 198 -3.54 -5.24 -8.53
N ALA A 199 -2.70 -6.21 -8.15
CA ALA A 199 -3.02 -7.26 -7.20
C ALA A 199 -2.56 -6.91 -5.77
N ALA A 200 -2.04 -5.70 -5.50
CA ALA A 200 -1.41 -5.38 -4.22
C ALA A 200 -2.36 -5.49 -3.03
N ALA A 201 -3.63 -5.11 -3.19
CA ALA A 201 -4.66 -5.31 -2.16
C ALA A 201 -5.29 -6.72 -2.22
N LEU A 202 -5.43 -7.30 -3.42
CA LEU A 202 -6.06 -8.61 -3.62
C LEU A 202 -5.25 -9.75 -2.97
N ALA A 203 -3.92 -9.74 -3.17
CA ALA A 203 -3.01 -10.79 -2.72
C ALA A 203 -2.90 -10.89 -1.19
N THR A 204 -3.42 -9.92 -0.43
CA THR A 204 -3.39 -9.93 1.05
C THR A 204 -4.28 -11.00 1.65
N THR A 205 -5.38 -11.35 0.97
CA THR A 205 -6.44 -12.20 1.52
C THR A 205 -6.96 -13.22 0.52
N THR A 206 -6.29 -13.40 -0.63
CA THR A 206 -6.71 -14.37 -1.64
C THR A 206 -5.57 -14.90 -2.49
N GLN A 207 -5.71 -16.17 -2.87
CA GLN A 207 -4.84 -16.83 -3.82
C GLN A 207 -5.05 -16.20 -5.20
N LEU A 208 -3.98 -15.69 -5.81
CA LEU A 208 -4.06 -15.30 -7.21
C LEU A 208 -4.20 -16.53 -8.09
N ASP A 209 -4.97 -16.42 -9.17
CA ASP A 209 -5.23 -17.50 -10.11
C ASP A 209 -4.52 -17.23 -11.44
N PHE A 210 -3.47 -17.99 -11.69
CA PHE A 210 -2.72 -18.03 -12.95
C PHE A 210 -2.79 -19.43 -13.59
N THR A 211 -3.75 -20.26 -13.19
CA THR A 211 -3.86 -21.65 -13.67
C THR A 211 -4.12 -21.73 -15.18
N ASP A 212 -4.84 -20.76 -15.74
CA ASP A 212 -5.03 -20.58 -17.19
C ASP A 212 -4.17 -19.43 -17.69
N ALA A 213 -2.99 -19.75 -18.25
CA ALA A 213 -2.05 -18.77 -18.79
C ALA A 213 -2.63 -17.93 -19.95
N ASP A 214 -3.66 -18.41 -20.64
CA ASP A 214 -4.34 -17.69 -21.71
C ASP A 214 -5.55 -16.88 -21.20
N ALA A 215 -5.87 -16.93 -19.90
CA ALA A 215 -6.80 -16.00 -19.23
C ALA A 215 -6.14 -15.11 -18.17
N ALA A 216 -4.89 -15.41 -17.81
CA ALA A 216 -4.12 -14.62 -16.83
C ALA A 216 -3.77 -13.21 -17.34
N PRO A 217 -3.54 -12.23 -16.47
CA PRO A 217 -3.10 -10.89 -16.85
C PRO A 217 -1.76 -10.91 -17.62
N ASP A 218 -1.55 -9.93 -18.48
CA ASP A 218 -0.26 -9.73 -19.16
C ASP A 218 0.80 -9.24 -18.18
N PHE A 219 0.41 -8.31 -17.31
CA PHE A 219 1.22 -7.74 -16.26
C PHE A 219 0.45 -7.75 -14.94
N THR A 220 1.03 -8.28 -13.88
CA THR A 220 0.46 -8.21 -12.52
C THR A 220 1.44 -7.57 -11.56
N VAL A 221 1.00 -6.54 -10.84
CA VAL A 221 1.83 -5.83 -9.85
C VAL A 221 1.39 -6.15 -8.43
N LEU A 222 2.36 -6.26 -7.51
CA LEU A 222 2.10 -6.54 -6.10
C LEU A 222 3.18 -5.96 -5.17
N SER A 223 2.85 -5.88 -3.89
CA SER A 223 3.74 -5.47 -2.81
C SER A 223 3.73 -6.51 -1.69
N PHE A 224 4.89 -7.08 -1.36
CA PHE A 224 4.98 -8.19 -0.40
C PHE A 224 4.77 -7.75 1.05
N TYR A 225 5.13 -6.52 1.42
CA TYR A 225 4.84 -6.00 2.76
C TYR A 225 3.34 -5.97 3.08
N LYS A 226 2.47 -5.85 2.06
CA LYS A 226 1.01 -5.89 2.28
C LYS A 226 0.51 -7.29 2.67
N ILE A 227 1.22 -8.33 2.26
CA ILE A 227 0.91 -9.74 2.53
C ILE A 227 1.55 -10.16 3.87
N PHE A 228 2.83 -9.84 4.06
CA PHE A 228 3.65 -10.39 5.15
C PHE A 228 4.02 -9.38 6.25
N GLY A 229 3.77 -8.08 6.05
CA GLY A 229 4.25 -6.99 6.92
C GLY A 229 5.74 -6.65 6.75
N PHE A 230 6.55 -7.58 6.25
CA PHE A 230 7.97 -7.44 5.89
C PHE A 230 8.30 -8.57 4.90
N PRO A 231 9.16 -8.36 3.88
CA PRO A 231 10.00 -7.19 3.62
C PRO A 231 9.35 -6.11 2.74
N ASP A 232 9.96 -4.92 2.74
CA ASP A 232 9.69 -3.87 1.76
C ASP A 232 10.25 -4.27 0.39
N LEU A 233 9.39 -4.92 -0.40
CA LEU A 233 9.70 -5.42 -1.72
C LEU A 233 8.40 -5.51 -2.55
N GLY A 234 8.49 -5.29 -3.84
CA GLY A 234 7.41 -5.52 -4.80
C GLY A 234 7.82 -6.46 -5.92
N ALA A 235 6.87 -6.78 -6.79
CA ALA A 235 7.13 -7.57 -7.97
C ALA A 235 6.22 -7.17 -9.13
N LEU A 236 6.72 -7.41 -10.34
CA LEU A 236 5.98 -7.47 -11.58
C LEU A 236 6.01 -8.92 -12.07
N ILE A 237 4.86 -9.58 -12.09
CA ILE A 237 4.70 -10.86 -12.79
C ILE A 237 4.40 -10.53 -14.26
N VAL A 238 5.16 -11.14 -15.15
CA VAL A 238 5.07 -10.94 -16.60
C VAL A 238 4.64 -12.25 -17.24
N ARG A 239 3.54 -12.22 -18.00
CA ARG A 239 3.19 -13.31 -18.91
C ARG A 239 4.21 -13.32 -20.04
N ARG A 240 4.91 -14.45 -20.23
CA ARG A 240 6.03 -14.54 -21.19
C ARG A 240 5.65 -14.13 -22.62
N LYS A 241 4.45 -14.47 -23.08
CA LYS A 241 3.93 -14.08 -24.42
C LYS A 241 3.82 -12.55 -24.60
N SER A 242 3.72 -11.80 -23.51
CA SER A 242 3.55 -10.33 -23.50
C SER A 242 4.86 -9.59 -23.15
N ALA A 243 5.93 -10.33 -22.88
CA ALA A 243 7.22 -9.77 -22.43
C ALA A 243 7.93 -8.90 -23.48
N HIS A 244 7.65 -9.14 -24.76
CA HIS A 244 8.21 -8.38 -25.88
C HIS A 244 7.87 -6.88 -25.82
N ILE A 245 6.82 -6.47 -25.09
CA ILE A 245 6.52 -5.06 -24.87
C ILE A 245 7.54 -4.40 -23.93
N LEU A 246 8.02 -5.14 -22.92
CA LEU A 246 8.94 -4.60 -21.92
C LEU A 246 10.36 -4.37 -22.46
N THR A 247 10.72 -5.02 -23.58
CA THR A 247 12.03 -4.83 -24.22
C THR A 247 12.21 -3.44 -24.83
N TRP A 248 11.11 -2.72 -25.08
CA TRP A 248 11.11 -1.37 -25.65
C TRP A 248 11.48 -0.27 -24.69
N ARG A 249 11.47 -0.54 -23.37
CA ARG A 249 11.99 0.40 -22.37
C ARG A 249 13.36 0.89 -22.82
N LYS A 250 13.68 2.17 -22.71
CA LYS A 250 14.98 2.75 -23.13
C LYS A 250 15.97 2.84 -22.00
N TYR A 251 15.51 3.14 -20.79
CA TYR A 251 16.38 3.22 -19.62
C TYR A 251 17.02 1.87 -19.30
N PHE A 252 18.26 1.91 -18.83
CA PHE A 252 18.99 0.76 -18.28
C PHE A 252 19.88 1.24 -17.13
N GLY A 253 20.04 0.40 -16.11
CA GLY A 253 21.01 0.57 -15.02
C GLY A 253 22.16 -0.43 -15.10
N GLY A 254 23.04 -0.41 -14.09
CA GLY A 254 23.93 -1.54 -13.83
C GLY A 254 23.11 -2.83 -13.66
N GLY A 255 23.66 -4.01 -13.85
CA GLY A 255 22.90 -5.25 -13.68
C GLY A 255 22.03 -5.68 -14.87
N THR A 256 21.47 -4.76 -15.68
CA THR A 256 20.69 -5.06 -16.90
C THR A 256 21.49 -5.01 -18.20
N VAL A 257 22.76 -4.62 -18.13
CA VAL A 257 23.68 -4.47 -19.27
C VAL A 257 24.82 -5.49 -19.19
N SER A 258 25.16 -6.10 -20.33
CA SER A 258 26.29 -7.03 -20.48
C SER A 258 27.55 -6.33 -21.03
N SER A 259 27.39 -5.28 -21.84
CA SER A 259 28.50 -4.46 -22.36
C SER A 259 28.02 -3.02 -22.62
N LEU A 260 28.90 -2.05 -22.36
CA LEU A 260 28.64 -0.62 -22.57
C LEU A 260 29.92 0.06 -23.10
N THR A 261 29.80 0.84 -24.16
CA THR A 261 30.84 1.74 -24.64
C THR A 261 30.32 3.17 -24.60
N VAL A 262 31.08 4.08 -23.98
CA VAL A 262 30.70 5.49 -23.78
C VAL A 262 31.56 6.43 -24.61
N LEU A 263 32.79 6.03 -24.93
CA LEU A 263 33.74 6.83 -25.71
C LEU A 263 33.69 6.42 -27.18
N HIS A 264 33.86 7.40 -28.08
CA HIS A 264 33.76 7.29 -29.53
C HIS A 264 32.33 7.07 -30.05
N GLU A 265 31.75 5.89 -29.80
CA GLU A 265 30.39 5.54 -30.24
C GLU A 265 29.62 4.95 -29.06
N ALA A 266 28.64 5.71 -28.58
CA ALA A 266 27.81 5.30 -27.47
C ALA A 266 26.93 4.10 -27.87
N SER A 267 27.21 2.94 -27.31
CA SER A 267 26.47 1.71 -27.57
C SER A 267 26.39 0.85 -26.32
N TYR A 268 25.32 0.09 -26.19
CA TYR A 268 25.11 -0.81 -25.06
C TYR A 268 24.45 -2.10 -25.53
N ARG A 269 24.68 -3.18 -24.78
CA ARG A 269 24.05 -4.47 -24.99
C ARG A 269 23.35 -4.90 -23.73
N ARG A 270 22.03 -5.08 -23.78
CA ARG A 270 21.27 -5.58 -22.63
C ARG A 270 21.59 -7.05 -22.36
N LYS A 271 21.31 -7.48 -21.14
CA LYS A 271 21.09 -8.88 -20.87
C LYS A 271 19.72 -9.28 -21.39
N ASP A 272 19.66 -10.43 -22.02
CA ASP A 272 18.49 -10.98 -22.70
C ASP A 272 18.31 -12.49 -22.45
N ALA A 273 19.06 -13.05 -21.50
CA ALA A 273 18.94 -14.47 -21.12
C ALA A 273 17.56 -14.79 -20.52
N THR A 274 17.02 -13.89 -19.70
CA THR A 274 15.67 -13.96 -19.12
C THR A 274 14.98 -12.59 -19.19
N ILE A 275 13.68 -12.54 -18.91
CA ILE A 275 12.92 -11.27 -18.95
C ILE A 275 13.36 -10.37 -17.80
N HIS A 276 13.53 -10.93 -16.59
CA HIS A 276 13.93 -10.16 -15.42
C HIS A 276 15.37 -9.62 -15.51
N ASP A 277 16.29 -10.34 -16.16
CA ASP A 277 17.68 -9.86 -16.37
C ASP A 277 17.77 -8.51 -17.09
N GLY A 278 16.83 -8.22 -17.99
CA GLY A 278 16.80 -6.96 -18.76
C GLY A 278 16.09 -5.81 -18.04
N LEU A 279 15.48 -6.07 -16.88
CA LEU A 279 14.54 -5.16 -16.20
C LEU A 279 14.93 -4.84 -14.75
N GLU A 280 15.73 -5.68 -14.11
CA GLU A 280 16.19 -5.50 -12.72
C GLU A 280 17.42 -4.58 -12.65
N ASP A 281 17.17 -3.27 -12.73
CA ASP A 281 18.23 -2.25 -12.67
C ASP A 281 18.95 -2.25 -11.31
N GLY A 282 20.27 -2.27 -11.37
CA GLY A 282 21.21 -2.22 -10.26
C GLY A 282 21.51 -3.60 -9.66
N THR A 283 22.07 -3.57 -8.45
CA THR A 283 22.13 -4.76 -7.60
C THR A 283 20.77 -4.94 -6.93
N LEU A 284 20.15 -6.10 -7.15
CA LEU A 284 18.92 -6.46 -6.46
C LEU A 284 19.07 -6.39 -4.93
N PRO A 285 18.01 -6.06 -4.17
CA PRO A 285 18.02 -6.08 -2.72
C PRO A 285 17.96 -7.53 -2.21
N PHE A 286 19.04 -8.31 -2.42
CA PHE A 286 19.09 -9.75 -2.15
C PHE A 286 18.79 -10.10 -0.68
N HIS A 287 19.10 -9.22 0.29
CA HIS A 287 18.66 -9.40 1.68
C HIS A 287 17.14 -9.34 1.84
N SER A 288 16.47 -8.38 1.18
CA SER A 288 15.00 -8.32 1.17
C SER A 288 14.40 -9.51 0.43
N ILE A 289 15.05 -9.99 -0.64
CA ILE A 289 14.60 -11.20 -1.34
C ILE A 289 14.74 -12.42 -0.43
N LEU A 290 15.86 -12.58 0.31
CA LEU A 290 16.04 -13.63 1.32
C LEU A 290 14.95 -13.59 2.40
N ALA A 291 14.62 -12.39 2.89
CA ALA A 291 13.52 -12.20 3.83
C ALA A 291 12.17 -12.64 3.25
N LEU A 292 11.90 -12.36 1.98
CA LEU A 292 10.69 -12.83 1.29
C LEU A 292 10.61 -14.36 1.28
N GLY A 293 11.73 -15.04 1.02
CA GLY A 293 11.81 -16.50 1.08
C GLY A 293 11.44 -17.05 2.46
N CYS A 294 11.87 -16.39 3.54
CA CYS A 294 11.50 -16.73 4.92
C CYS A 294 10.02 -16.42 5.22
N ALA A 295 9.53 -15.29 4.71
CA ALA A 295 8.17 -14.83 4.90
C ALA A 295 7.13 -15.77 4.29
N ILE A 296 7.39 -16.28 3.07
CA ILE A 296 6.52 -17.26 2.41
C ILE A 296 6.40 -18.53 3.26
N ASP A 297 7.53 -19.06 3.76
CA ASP A 297 7.52 -20.28 4.56
C ASP A 297 6.75 -20.08 5.87
N VAL A 298 7.07 -19.03 6.64
CA VAL A 298 6.40 -18.75 7.92
C VAL A 298 4.91 -18.50 7.73
N HIS A 299 4.53 -17.78 6.68
CA HIS A 299 3.14 -17.53 6.38
C HIS A 299 2.39 -18.83 6.04
N TYR A 300 3.03 -19.77 5.35
CA TYR A 300 2.48 -21.11 5.12
C TYR A 300 2.35 -21.88 6.44
N ASP A 301 3.38 -21.86 7.30
CA ASP A 301 3.39 -22.59 8.57
C ASP A 301 2.28 -22.09 9.52
N LEU A 302 2.05 -20.79 9.60
CA LEU A 302 1.04 -20.19 10.49
C LEU A 302 -0.40 -20.35 9.97
N TYR A 303 -0.62 -20.15 8.67
CA TYR A 303 -1.97 -20.01 8.13
C TYR A 303 -2.39 -21.16 7.19
N GLY A 304 -1.45 -21.96 6.71
CA GLY A 304 -1.63 -23.04 5.77
C GLY A 304 -1.83 -22.56 4.33
N SER A 305 -2.94 -21.89 4.02
CA SER A 305 -3.21 -21.43 2.64
C SER A 305 -3.93 -20.09 2.59
N MET A 306 -3.76 -19.39 1.47
CA MET A 306 -4.51 -18.16 1.18
C MET A 306 -6.03 -18.38 1.18
N SER A 307 -6.51 -19.58 0.81
CA SER A 307 -7.94 -19.93 0.88
C SER A 307 -8.46 -19.95 2.32
N ARG A 308 -7.66 -20.45 3.27
CA ARG A 308 -8.02 -20.43 4.70
C ARG A 308 -8.06 -19.00 5.23
N ILE A 309 -7.07 -18.19 4.87
CA ILE A 309 -7.03 -16.75 5.23
C ILE A 309 -8.27 -16.05 4.69
N SER A 310 -8.56 -16.21 3.40
CA SER A 310 -9.72 -15.59 2.75
C SER A 310 -11.04 -15.88 3.50
N LYS A 311 -11.27 -17.15 3.86
CA LYS A 311 -12.48 -17.57 4.60
C LYS A 311 -12.52 -17.01 6.01
N HIS A 312 -11.38 -16.96 6.70
CA HIS A 312 -11.27 -16.44 8.05
C HIS A 312 -11.48 -14.92 8.08
N THR A 313 -10.83 -14.17 7.19
CA THR A 313 -11.00 -12.72 7.12
C THR A 313 -12.42 -12.35 6.68
N LEU A 314 -13.03 -13.07 5.74
CA LEU A 314 -14.43 -12.86 5.38
C LEU A 314 -15.37 -13.02 6.58
N TYR A 315 -15.17 -14.06 7.40
CA TYR A 315 -15.97 -14.29 8.61
C TYR A 315 -15.88 -13.09 9.57
N LEU A 316 -14.67 -12.56 9.80
CA LEU A 316 -14.47 -11.39 10.66
C LEU A 316 -15.09 -10.12 10.05
N THR A 317 -14.93 -9.92 8.74
CA THR A 317 -15.51 -8.78 8.03
C THR A 317 -17.03 -8.81 8.05
N GLN A 318 -17.66 -9.98 7.93
CA GLN A 318 -19.11 -10.14 8.08
C GLN A 318 -19.60 -9.71 9.45
N ARG A 319 -18.90 -10.15 10.51
CA ARG A 319 -19.23 -9.76 11.88
C ARG A 319 -19.10 -8.24 12.06
N LEU A 320 -18.01 -7.66 11.57
CA LEU A 320 -17.78 -6.22 11.63
C LEU A 320 -18.86 -5.45 10.88
N TYR A 321 -19.17 -5.84 9.63
CA TYR A 321 -20.21 -5.24 8.82
C TYR A 321 -21.58 -5.31 9.50
N ALA A 322 -21.96 -6.50 10.01
CA ALA A 322 -23.23 -6.70 10.70
C ALA A 322 -23.32 -5.87 11.99
N GLY A 323 -22.22 -5.72 12.73
CA GLY A 323 -22.15 -4.87 13.92
C GLY A 323 -22.34 -3.39 13.56
N LEU A 324 -21.49 -2.85 12.68
CA LEU A 324 -21.55 -1.45 12.27
C LEU A 324 -22.91 -1.07 11.67
N SER A 325 -23.50 -1.96 10.86
CA SER A 325 -24.79 -1.73 10.20
C SER A 325 -25.98 -1.70 11.17
N LYS A 326 -25.84 -2.24 12.38
CA LYS A 326 -26.90 -2.29 13.41
C LYS A 326 -26.83 -1.14 14.42
N LEU A 327 -25.72 -0.40 14.49
CA LEU A 327 -25.58 0.71 15.44
C LEU A 327 -26.54 1.85 15.08
N ARG A 328 -27.31 2.30 16.07
CA ARG A 328 -28.30 3.38 15.97
C ARG A 328 -28.14 4.35 17.14
N HIS A 329 -28.32 5.63 16.90
CA HIS A 329 -28.48 6.63 17.95
C HIS A 329 -29.88 6.51 18.60
N PHE A 330 -30.11 7.26 19.68
CA PHE A 330 -31.40 7.33 20.39
C PHE A 330 -32.63 7.67 19.53
N ASN A 331 -32.43 8.26 18.35
CA ASN A 331 -33.49 8.66 17.42
C ASN A 331 -33.61 7.72 16.20
N ASP A 332 -33.12 6.49 16.32
CA ASP A 332 -33.10 5.46 15.27
C ASP A 332 -32.28 5.82 14.02
N GLN A 333 -31.50 6.91 14.03
CA GLN A 333 -30.59 7.23 12.94
C GLN A 333 -29.36 6.32 12.97
N PRO A 334 -28.84 5.88 11.81
CA PRO A 334 -27.62 5.07 11.74
C PRO A 334 -26.40 5.85 12.21
N VAL A 335 -25.51 5.15 12.92
CA VAL A 335 -24.24 5.73 13.40
C VAL A 335 -23.15 5.67 12.33
N CYS A 336 -23.23 4.69 11.43
CA CYS A 336 -22.26 4.47 10.36
C CYS A 336 -22.93 4.56 8.99
N GLU A 337 -22.36 5.35 8.09
CA GLU A 337 -22.62 5.24 6.65
C GLU A 337 -21.51 4.38 6.03
N ILE A 338 -21.84 3.15 5.63
CA ILE A 338 -20.89 2.18 5.06
C ILE A 338 -20.92 2.28 3.53
N TYR A 339 -19.74 2.36 2.91
CA TYR A 339 -19.58 2.43 1.46
C TYR A 339 -19.22 1.07 0.88
N TYR A 340 -20.07 0.57 -0.01
CA TYR A 340 -19.89 -0.67 -0.77
C TYR A 340 -20.52 -0.50 -2.16
N ASP A 341 -20.29 -1.46 -3.05
CA ASP A 341 -20.87 -1.43 -4.40
C ASP A 341 -22.39 -1.50 -4.33
N ALA A 342 -23.08 -0.51 -4.91
CA ALA A 342 -24.54 -0.44 -4.87
C ALA A 342 -25.22 -1.55 -5.68
N THR A 343 -24.49 -2.23 -6.56
CA THR A 343 -24.98 -3.40 -7.30
C THR A 343 -24.94 -4.68 -6.46
N ASP A 344 -24.20 -4.68 -5.34
CA ASP A 344 -24.12 -5.81 -4.43
C ASP A 344 -25.30 -5.83 -3.47
N THR A 345 -26.21 -6.78 -3.68
CA THR A 345 -27.40 -6.98 -2.84
C THR A 345 -27.09 -7.70 -1.52
N SER A 346 -25.89 -8.25 -1.36
CA SER A 346 -25.47 -8.99 -0.17
C SER A 346 -23.97 -8.74 0.09
N PRO A 347 -23.60 -7.49 0.44
CA PRO A 347 -22.20 -7.11 0.60
C PRO A 347 -21.55 -7.92 1.71
N TYR A 348 -20.26 -8.20 1.54
CA TYR A 348 -19.46 -8.98 2.49
C TYR A 348 -19.92 -10.43 2.69
N THR A 349 -20.76 -10.98 1.81
CA THR A 349 -21.19 -12.39 1.91
C THR A 349 -20.33 -13.36 1.11
N ASP A 350 -19.53 -12.90 0.15
CA ASP A 350 -18.70 -13.76 -0.68
C ASP A 350 -17.24 -13.30 -0.70
N SER A 351 -16.34 -14.24 -0.39
CA SER A 351 -14.90 -14.00 -0.47
C SER A 351 -14.45 -13.71 -1.90
N THR A 352 -15.12 -14.19 -2.95
CA THR A 352 -14.64 -13.93 -4.32
C THR A 352 -14.92 -12.51 -4.78
N THR A 353 -15.96 -11.86 -4.23
CA THR A 353 -16.36 -10.49 -4.59
C THR A 353 -15.90 -9.44 -3.59
N GLN A 354 -15.54 -9.84 -2.36
CA GLN A 354 -15.23 -8.89 -1.29
C GLN A 354 -14.00 -9.31 -0.46
N GLY A 355 -13.11 -8.34 -0.25
CA GLY A 355 -11.96 -8.42 0.63
C GLY A 355 -12.24 -7.92 2.06
N ALA A 356 -11.22 -8.00 2.90
CA ALA A 356 -11.32 -7.79 4.34
C ALA A 356 -11.26 -6.32 4.78
N THR A 357 -11.89 -5.43 4.02
CA THR A 357 -11.83 -3.98 4.23
C THR A 357 -13.23 -3.39 4.22
N ILE A 358 -13.54 -2.52 5.20
CA ILE A 358 -14.79 -1.76 5.26
C ILE A 358 -14.47 -0.28 5.30
N ALA A 359 -14.98 0.47 4.33
CA ALA A 359 -14.95 1.93 4.31
C ALA A 359 -16.27 2.48 4.85
N PHE A 360 -16.20 3.44 5.76
CA PHE A 360 -17.39 4.07 6.34
C PHE A 360 -17.09 5.48 6.85
N ASN A 361 -18.14 6.24 7.12
CA ASN A 361 -18.09 7.47 7.90
C ASN A 361 -19.01 7.36 9.12
N ILE A 362 -18.69 8.12 10.17
CA ILE A 362 -19.52 8.22 11.36
C ILE A 362 -20.48 9.40 11.23
N LEU A 363 -21.74 9.16 11.53
CA LEU A 363 -22.82 10.14 11.57
C LEU A 363 -23.12 10.54 13.02
N ARG A 364 -23.67 11.74 13.18
CA ARG A 364 -24.29 12.23 14.42
C ARG A 364 -25.80 11.99 14.38
N PRO A 365 -26.52 12.14 15.51
CA PRO A 365 -27.98 12.00 15.51
C PRO A 365 -28.71 12.96 14.56
N ASP A 366 -28.12 14.11 14.24
CA ASP A 366 -28.68 15.08 13.28
C ASP A 366 -28.35 14.75 11.81
N GLY A 367 -27.68 13.63 11.54
CA GLY A 367 -27.23 13.20 10.22
C GLY A 367 -25.95 13.89 9.73
N SER A 368 -25.35 14.78 10.51
CA SER A 368 -24.06 15.40 10.16
C SER A 368 -22.89 14.44 10.36
N TYR A 369 -21.85 14.58 9.55
CA TYR A 369 -20.66 13.74 9.63
C TYR A 369 -19.72 14.14 10.78
N VAL A 370 -19.15 13.16 11.46
CA VAL A 370 -17.95 13.35 12.29
C VAL A 370 -16.73 13.37 11.38
N SER A 371 -15.78 14.29 11.61
CA SER A 371 -14.53 14.31 10.84
C SER A 371 -13.78 12.98 10.98
N TYR A 372 -13.30 12.42 9.87
CA TYR A 372 -12.52 11.19 9.87
C TYR A 372 -11.23 11.33 10.71
N THR A 373 -10.64 12.54 10.76
CA THR A 373 -9.48 12.86 11.63
C THR A 373 -9.86 12.73 13.10
N ARG A 374 -11.05 13.18 13.47
CA ARG A 374 -11.53 13.07 14.85
C ARG A 374 -11.77 11.60 15.23
N VAL A 375 -12.30 10.80 14.31
CA VAL A 375 -12.47 9.36 14.52
C VAL A 375 -11.11 8.69 14.71
N GLU A 376 -10.13 8.98 13.86
CA GLU A 376 -8.76 8.47 13.96
C GLU A 376 -8.09 8.87 15.29
N GLN A 377 -8.19 10.14 15.69
CA GLN A 377 -7.65 10.61 16.97
C GLN A 377 -8.25 9.90 18.19
N LEU A 378 -9.58 9.70 18.18
CA LEU A 378 -10.28 8.99 19.26
C LEU A 378 -9.94 7.50 19.28
N ALA A 379 -9.80 6.88 18.12
CA ALA A 379 -9.36 5.49 17.99
C ALA A 379 -7.93 5.34 18.53
N ASN A 380 -7.01 6.25 18.17
CA ASN A 380 -5.63 6.26 18.68
C ASN A 380 -5.56 6.39 20.21
N GLN A 381 -6.47 7.14 20.84
CA GLN A 381 -6.56 7.26 22.31
C GLN A 381 -7.01 5.96 23.00
N LYS A 382 -7.55 5.01 22.23
CA LYS A 382 -8.00 3.70 22.67
C LYS A 382 -7.11 2.57 22.12
N ASP A 383 -5.92 2.92 21.62
CA ASP A 383 -4.98 1.99 20.98
C ASP A 383 -5.61 1.19 19.83
N ILE A 384 -6.51 1.83 19.08
CA ILE A 384 -7.12 1.32 17.86
C ILE A 384 -6.59 2.15 16.70
N TYR A 385 -5.84 1.52 15.81
CA TYR A 385 -5.26 2.20 14.66
C TYR A 385 -6.06 1.89 13.40
N VAL A 386 -6.73 2.90 12.85
CA VAL A 386 -7.50 2.85 11.60
C VAL A 386 -6.85 3.74 10.55
N ARG A 387 -7.14 3.51 9.27
CA ARG A 387 -6.74 4.45 8.21
C ARG A 387 -7.87 5.43 7.93
N ALA A 388 -7.58 6.72 8.00
CA ALA A 388 -8.55 7.77 7.66
C ALA A 388 -8.05 8.67 6.51
N GLY A 389 -8.99 9.28 5.76
CA GLY A 389 -8.70 10.28 4.72
C GLY A 389 -9.16 9.90 3.32
N GLY A 390 -8.52 10.45 2.28
CA GLY A 390 -8.88 10.24 0.86
C GLY A 390 -8.43 8.91 0.24
N LEU A 391 -7.84 8.00 1.03
CA LEU A 391 -7.53 6.59 0.71
C LEU A 391 -6.80 6.23 -0.60
N CYS A 392 -6.18 7.18 -1.31
CA CYS A 392 -5.44 6.92 -2.56
C CYS A 392 -6.27 6.26 -3.69
N ASN A 393 -7.60 6.29 -3.63
CA ASN A 393 -8.53 5.85 -4.69
C ASN A 393 -9.43 7.03 -5.10
N PRO A 394 -8.92 8.01 -5.87
CA PRO A 394 -9.61 9.29 -6.07
C PRO A 394 -10.95 9.15 -6.81
N GLY A 395 -11.03 8.26 -7.81
CA GLY A 395 -12.29 8.01 -8.53
C GLY A 395 -13.34 7.32 -7.66
N GLY A 396 -12.91 6.36 -6.84
CA GLY A 396 -13.74 5.71 -5.82
C GLY A 396 -14.30 6.73 -4.81
N ILE A 397 -13.43 7.51 -4.16
CA ILE A 397 -13.84 8.53 -3.19
C ILE A 397 -14.84 9.53 -3.77
N ALA A 398 -14.57 10.06 -4.96
CA ALA A 398 -15.47 11.00 -5.62
C ALA A 398 -16.86 10.37 -5.89
N SER A 399 -16.87 9.11 -6.32
CA SER A 399 -18.09 8.37 -6.63
C SER A 399 -18.91 8.03 -5.38
N TYR A 400 -18.31 7.39 -4.38
CA TYR A 400 -19.00 6.91 -3.18
C TYR A 400 -19.48 8.07 -2.29
N LEU A 401 -18.68 9.13 -2.16
CA LEU A 401 -19.07 10.31 -1.37
C LEU A 401 -20.01 11.26 -2.13
N LYS A 402 -20.33 10.94 -3.41
CA LYS A 402 -21.16 11.77 -4.29
C LYS A 402 -20.64 13.22 -4.34
N VAL A 403 -19.32 13.38 -4.39
CA VAL A 403 -18.64 14.68 -4.40
C VAL A 403 -18.31 15.04 -5.84
N ALA A 404 -18.90 16.13 -6.33
CA ALA A 404 -18.64 16.59 -7.69
C ALA A 404 -17.18 17.03 -7.85
N PRO A 405 -16.53 16.83 -9.01
CA PRO A 405 -15.11 17.16 -9.21
C PRO A 405 -14.73 18.61 -8.87
N TRP A 406 -15.64 19.57 -9.08
CA TRP A 406 -15.41 20.97 -8.76
C TRP A 406 -15.37 21.25 -7.24
N HIS A 407 -15.99 20.41 -6.40
CA HIS A 407 -15.84 20.49 -4.95
C HIS A 407 -14.40 20.20 -4.54
N PHE A 408 -13.74 19.18 -5.11
CA PHE A 408 -12.34 18.90 -4.83
C PHE A 408 -11.41 20.00 -5.33
N LYS A 409 -11.66 20.57 -6.52
CA LYS A 409 -10.89 21.72 -7.01
C LYS A 409 -11.03 22.92 -6.06
N ARG A 410 -12.24 23.20 -5.58
CA ARG A 410 -12.49 24.26 -4.60
C ARG A 410 -11.84 23.98 -3.25
N ALA A 411 -11.92 22.73 -2.76
CA ALA A 411 -11.24 22.28 -1.55
C ALA A 411 -9.73 22.48 -1.66
N TRP A 412 -9.14 22.11 -2.79
CA TRP A 412 -7.72 22.29 -3.07
C TRP A 412 -7.31 23.77 -3.09
N SER A 413 -8.12 24.61 -3.74
CA SER A 413 -7.93 26.08 -3.73
C SER A 413 -8.09 26.68 -2.33
N ALA A 414 -8.87 26.03 -1.45
CA ALA A 414 -9.01 26.39 -0.04
C ALA A 414 -7.92 25.79 0.87
N GLY A 415 -6.94 25.07 0.30
CA GLY A 415 -5.79 24.52 1.03
C GLY A 415 -5.85 23.03 1.36
N HIS A 416 -6.92 22.31 1.00
CA HIS A 416 -7.04 20.86 1.28
C HIS A 416 -5.89 20.07 0.65
N ARG A 417 -5.25 19.21 1.44
CA ARG A 417 -4.21 18.26 1.01
C ARG A 417 -4.56 16.86 1.51
N CYS A 418 -4.02 15.83 0.85
CA CYS A 418 -4.32 14.42 1.16
C CYS A 418 -3.85 13.96 2.55
N SER A 419 -2.88 14.66 3.16
CA SER A 419 -2.28 14.33 4.47
C SER A 419 -2.48 15.42 5.53
N GLU A 420 -2.91 16.62 5.14
CA GLU A 420 -3.10 17.78 6.01
C GLU A 420 -4.46 18.39 5.65
N SER A 421 -5.46 18.06 6.45
CA SER A 421 -6.85 18.42 6.17
C SER A 421 -7.52 19.18 7.30
N ASP A 422 -6.76 19.88 8.16
CA ASP A 422 -7.33 20.71 9.22
C ASP A 422 -8.37 21.68 8.61
N ASN A 423 -9.64 21.51 8.99
CA ASN A 423 -10.80 22.30 8.56
C ASN A 423 -11.30 22.06 7.12
N THR A 424 -10.88 20.98 6.45
CA THR A 424 -11.33 20.63 5.09
C THR A 424 -11.84 19.19 4.97
N GLU A 425 -12.03 18.50 6.10
CA GLU A 425 -12.55 17.12 6.11
C GLU A 425 -14.04 17.05 5.77
N ILE A 426 -14.78 18.13 6.03
CA ILE A 426 -16.20 18.25 5.71
C ILE A 426 -16.41 19.58 4.98
N ILE A 427 -16.81 19.51 3.71
CA ILE A 427 -17.03 20.69 2.86
C ILE A 427 -18.48 20.68 2.41
N ASN A 428 -19.21 21.74 2.74
CA ASN A 428 -20.65 21.88 2.45
C ASN A 428 -21.47 20.67 2.97
N GLY A 429 -21.14 20.17 4.16
CA GLY A 429 -21.81 19.03 4.78
C GLY A 429 -21.47 17.67 4.19
N LYS A 430 -20.53 17.58 3.22
CA LYS A 430 -20.05 16.30 2.67
C LYS A 430 -18.63 16.00 3.15
N PRO A 431 -18.33 14.75 3.52
CA PRO A 431 -16.98 14.36 3.86
C PRO A 431 -16.09 14.37 2.61
N THR A 432 -14.80 14.66 2.78
CA THR A 432 -13.79 14.61 1.72
C THR A 432 -12.95 13.32 1.76
N GLY A 433 -13.20 12.48 2.76
CA GLY A 433 -12.54 11.20 2.98
C GLY A 433 -13.42 10.25 3.77
N VAL A 434 -12.86 9.11 4.16
CA VAL A 434 -13.55 8.08 4.94
C VAL A 434 -12.63 7.50 6.01
N VAL A 435 -13.20 6.75 6.93
CA VAL A 435 -12.48 5.83 7.81
C VAL A 435 -12.50 4.43 7.19
N ARG A 436 -11.38 3.73 7.26
CA ARG A 436 -11.20 2.38 6.72
C ARG A 436 -10.73 1.43 7.82
N ALA A 437 -11.52 0.41 8.08
CA ALA A 437 -11.18 -0.72 8.91
C ALA A 437 -10.68 -1.87 8.01
N SER A 438 -9.43 -2.32 8.21
CA SER A 438 -8.81 -3.40 7.44
C SER A 438 -8.42 -4.56 8.36
N LEU A 439 -8.99 -5.73 8.12
CA LEU A 439 -8.69 -6.95 8.86
C LEU A 439 -7.67 -7.78 8.10
N GLY A 440 -6.73 -8.39 8.83
CA GLY A 440 -5.65 -9.19 8.27
C GLY A 440 -5.74 -10.67 8.65
N ALA A 441 -4.81 -11.49 8.15
CA ALA A 441 -4.75 -12.91 8.46
C ALA A 441 -4.59 -13.19 9.97
N MET A 442 -3.98 -12.25 10.70
CA MET A 442 -3.74 -12.33 12.14
C MET A 442 -4.90 -11.78 12.97
N SER A 443 -5.91 -11.14 12.38
CA SER A 443 -7.01 -10.55 13.16
C SER A 443 -7.86 -11.65 13.84
N ILE A 444 -8.44 -11.34 14.99
CA ILE A 444 -9.30 -12.27 15.74
C ILE A 444 -10.65 -11.66 16.08
N ILE A 445 -11.58 -12.46 16.64
CA ILE A 445 -12.94 -11.98 16.95
C ILE A 445 -12.91 -10.86 17.98
N SER A 446 -12.03 -10.95 18.98
CA SER A 446 -11.87 -9.91 20.00
C SER A 446 -11.42 -8.57 19.41
N ASP A 447 -10.67 -8.57 18.30
CA ASP A 447 -10.29 -7.34 17.61
C ASP A 447 -11.53 -6.63 17.04
N VAL A 448 -12.39 -7.40 16.38
CA VAL A 448 -13.65 -6.90 15.82
C VAL A 448 -14.58 -6.40 16.93
N ASP A 449 -14.68 -7.15 18.03
CA ASP A 449 -15.55 -6.80 19.15
C ASP A 449 -15.07 -5.56 19.90
N ALA A 450 -13.76 -5.44 20.13
CA ALA A 450 -13.18 -4.23 20.72
C ALA A 450 -13.40 -3.01 19.83
N PHE A 451 -13.28 -3.16 18.51
CA PHE A 451 -13.58 -2.08 17.58
C PHE A 451 -15.06 -1.67 17.60
N LEU A 452 -15.99 -2.63 17.60
CA LEU A 452 -17.41 -2.36 17.69
C LEU A 452 -17.79 -1.70 19.03
N ALA A 453 -17.19 -2.16 20.13
CA ALA A 453 -17.37 -1.55 21.45
C ALA A 453 -16.86 -0.10 21.47
N PHE A 454 -15.71 0.18 20.86
CA PHE A 454 -15.21 1.55 20.70
C PHE A 454 -16.21 2.46 19.98
N ILE A 455 -16.77 2.01 18.85
CA ILE A 455 -17.76 2.81 18.12
C ILE A 455 -19.02 3.02 18.95
N LEU A 456 -19.50 1.98 19.62
CA LEU A 456 -20.66 2.02 20.51
C LEU A 456 -20.46 3.03 21.64
N GLU A 457 -19.37 2.93 22.39
CA GLU A 457 -19.09 3.76 23.56
C GLU A 457 -18.78 5.23 23.21
N THR A 458 -18.19 5.47 22.04
CA THR A 458 -17.64 6.78 21.69
C THR A 458 -18.60 7.63 20.85
N PHE A 459 -19.40 7.01 19.97
CA PHE A 459 -20.19 7.73 18.97
C PHE A 459 -21.69 7.51 19.08
N VAL A 460 -22.16 6.48 19.78
CA VAL A 460 -23.60 6.29 19.99
C VAL A 460 -24.07 7.25 21.08
N GLU A 461 -25.09 8.03 20.76
CA GLU A 461 -25.71 8.95 21.72
C GLU A 461 -27.00 8.29 22.26
N GLU A 462 -27.14 8.21 23.58
CA GLU A 462 -28.32 7.66 24.26
C GLU A 462 -29.28 8.78 24.72
N VAL A 463 -30.53 8.41 25.04
CA VAL A 463 -31.53 9.35 25.57
C VAL A 463 -31.01 9.92 26.90
N GLY A 464 -30.77 11.24 26.94
CA GLY A 464 -30.42 11.93 28.18
C GLY A 464 -28.93 12.09 28.45
N THR A 465 -28.03 11.78 27.51
CA THR A 465 -26.62 12.21 27.60
C THR A 465 -26.53 13.73 27.36
N PRO A 466 -26.24 14.58 28.38
CA PRO A 466 -26.12 16.02 28.15
C PRO A 466 -24.83 16.34 27.39
N LYS A 467 -24.93 17.21 26.38
CA LYS A 467 -23.75 17.75 25.67
C LYS A 467 -22.93 18.62 26.63
N LEU A 468 -21.69 18.22 26.91
CA LEU A 468 -20.64 19.20 27.21
C LEU A 468 -20.39 19.98 25.92
N VAL A 469 -21.13 21.07 25.73
CA VAL A 469 -20.88 22.03 24.66
C VAL A 469 -19.52 22.66 24.93
N SER A 470 -18.46 22.12 24.33
CA SER A 470 -17.19 22.83 24.25
C SER A 470 -17.44 24.07 23.39
N LYS A 471 -17.46 25.25 24.02
CA LYS A 471 -17.54 26.52 23.31
C LYS A 471 -16.43 26.60 22.25
N PRO A 472 -16.66 27.24 21.10
CA PRO A 472 -15.58 27.49 20.15
C PRO A 472 -14.50 28.30 20.85
N VAL A 473 -13.28 27.78 20.91
CA VAL A 473 -12.12 28.55 21.34
C VAL A 473 -11.83 29.56 20.23
N LEU A 474 -12.34 30.78 20.38
CA LEU A 474 -11.81 31.94 19.68
C LEU A 474 -10.39 32.15 20.18
N THR A 475 -9.40 31.71 19.41
CA THR A 475 -7.99 32.01 19.65
C THR A 475 -7.76 33.51 19.41
N HIS A 476 -7.98 34.32 20.43
CA HIS A 476 -7.33 35.62 20.53
C HIS A 476 -5.92 35.40 21.06
N THR A 477 -4.95 35.59 20.16
CA THR A 477 -3.54 35.76 20.50
C THR A 477 -3.39 36.95 21.45
N ARG A 478 -3.06 36.69 22.71
CA ARG A 478 -2.43 37.70 23.56
C ARG A 478 -1.43 37.06 24.53
N ASN A 479 -0.16 37.39 24.29
CA ASN A 479 0.94 37.26 25.23
C ASN A 479 0.54 37.80 26.62
N GLN A 480 0.67 36.99 27.67
CA GLN A 480 1.24 37.43 28.95
C GLN A 480 1.50 36.27 29.92
N LYS A 481 2.42 36.58 30.85
CA LYS A 481 3.24 35.73 31.72
C LYS A 481 2.49 35.00 32.85
N SER A 482 3.16 33.95 33.31
CA SER A 482 3.07 33.18 34.57
C SER A 482 2.17 33.71 35.69
N ASN A 483 1.42 32.80 36.31
CA ASN A 483 1.39 32.69 37.76
C ASN A 483 1.03 31.28 38.27
N ASN A 484 1.71 30.89 39.34
CA ASN A 484 1.56 29.64 40.09
C ASN A 484 0.17 29.54 40.76
N GLY A 485 -0.45 28.37 40.67
CA GLY A 485 -1.62 27.99 41.48
C GLY A 485 -1.71 26.46 41.60
N SER A 486 -1.58 25.97 42.82
CA SER A 486 -1.65 24.56 43.21
C SER A 486 -3.03 23.96 42.92
N VAL A 487 -3.06 22.80 42.25
CA VAL A 487 -4.29 22.01 42.02
C VAL A 487 -4.27 20.79 42.94
N VAL A 488 -5.33 20.68 43.75
CA VAL A 488 -5.60 19.56 44.66
C VAL A 488 -6.04 18.34 43.84
N VAL A 489 -5.33 17.22 43.99
CA VAL A 489 -5.65 15.94 43.36
C VAL A 489 -6.78 15.25 44.14
N ALA A 490 -7.95 15.12 43.54
CA ALA A 490 -9.00 14.23 44.04
C ALA A 490 -8.77 12.80 43.51
N LYS A 491 -8.68 11.82 44.42
CA LYS A 491 -8.53 10.39 44.09
C LYS A 491 -9.77 9.84 43.37
N PRO A 492 -9.64 8.92 42.40
CA PRO A 492 -10.79 8.23 41.84
C PRO A 492 -11.37 7.25 42.87
N ARG A 493 -12.69 7.28 43.06
CA ARG A 493 -13.44 6.20 43.72
C ARG A 493 -13.51 5.00 42.78
N ALA A 494 -13.13 3.85 43.30
CA ALA A 494 -13.40 2.55 42.70
C ALA A 494 -14.91 2.23 42.77
N ASP A 495 -15.32 1.31 41.89
CA ASP A 495 -16.59 0.57 41.87
C ASP A 495 -17.67 1.08 40.87
N TRP A 496 -17.67 0.49 39.66
CA TRP A 496 -18.89 0.30 38.84
C TRP A 496 -18.77 -0.97 37.96
N PRO A 497 -19.84 -1.77 37.77
CA PRO A 497 -19.74 -3.15 37.30
C PRO A 497 -19.63 -3.31 35.79
N ILE A 498 -18.90 -4.36 35.42
CA ILE A 498 -18.79 -4.93 34.07
C ILE A 498 -20.18 -5.36 33.60
N ARG A 499 -20.73 -4.71 32.56
CA ARG A 499 -21.92 -5.20 31.84
C ARG A 499 -21.50 -6.41 31.00
N SER A 500 -22.27 -7.48 31.12
CA SER A 500 -22.08 -8.76 30.43
C SER A 500 -22.05 -8.62 28.89
N PRO A 501 -21.28 -9.46 28.17
CA PRO A 501 -21.25 -9.46 26.71
C PRO A 501 -22.62 -9.69 26.10
N LEU A 502 -22.87 -9.08 24.93
CA LEU A 502 -24.05 -9.29 24.10
C LEU A 502 -24.27 -10.80 23.83
N PRO A 503 -25.52 -11.29 23.83
CA PRO A 503 -25.80 -12.71 23.66
C PRO A 503 -25.33 -13.23 22.29
N LEU A 504 -24.62 -14.36 22.33
CA LEU A 504 -24.24 -15.18 21.18
C LEU A 504 -25.50 -15.50 20.34
N ILE A 505 -25.46 -15.17 19.06
CA ILE A 505 -26.45 -15.63 18.09
C ILE A 505 -26.14 -17.09 17.79
N ASP A 506 -26.94 -17.99 18.37
CA ASP A 506 -26.83 -19.43 18.15
C ASP A 506 -27.34 -19.79 16.74
N THR A 507 -26.47 -20.38 15.93
CA THR A 507 -26.82 -20.93 14.61
C THR A 507 -26.60 -22.44 14.64
N GLN A 508 -27.46 -23.16 15.38
CA GLN A 508 -27.42 -24.63 15.34
C GLN A 508 -28.15 -25.16 14.11
N LEU A 509 -27.38 -25.75 13.19
CA LEU A 509 -27.84 -26.76 12.25
C LEU A 509 -27.32 -28.12 12.70
N ASN A 510 -28.26 -28.98 13.08
CA ASN A 510 -28.12 -30.38 13.49
C ASN A 510 -27.11 -31.19 12.66
N LYS A 511 -26.11 -31.82 13.31
CA LYS A 511 -25.53 -33.10 12.85
C LYS A 511 -25.09 -34.00 14.02
N PRO A 512 -25.17 -35.34 13.86
CA PRO A 512 -25.10 -36.30 14.96
C PRO A 512 -23.66 -36.73 15.33
N LYS A 513 -23.51 -37.20 16.58
CA LYS A 513 -22.29 -37.67 17.24
C LYS A 513 -21.63 -38.87 16.53
N PRO A 514 -20.28 -38.98 16.63
CA PRO A 514 -19.70 -40.27 16.96
C PRO A 514 -18.64 -40.24 18.09
N ARG A 515 -18.38 -41.47 18.54
CA ARG A 515 -17.79 -41.93 19.79
C ARG A 515 -16.29 -41.66 19.99
N HIS A 516 -15.94 -41.57 21.27
CA HIS A 516 -14.61 -41.61 21.88
C HIS A 516 -13.64 -42.67 21.31
N ARG A 517 -12.38 -42.27 21.17
CA ARG A 517 -11.21 -43.14 21.44
C ARG A 517 -10.04 -42.29 21.99
N GLN A 518 -9.65 -42.60 23.24
CA GLN A 518 -8.40 -42.19 23.87
C GLN A 518 -7.22 -42.95 23.24
N LEU A 519 -6.04 -42.32 23.18
CA LEU A 519 -4.69 -42.93 23.21
C LEU A 519 -3.70 -41.78 23.48
N GLN A 520 -3.31 -41.59 24.76
CA GLN A 520 -2.01 -41.93 25.36
C GLN A 520 -0.79 -41.15 24.84
N ARG A 521 -0.31 -40.26 25.71
CA ARG A 521 1.00 -39.57 25.68
C ARG A 521 2.12 -40.55 26.06
N GLN A 522 3.28 -40.41 25.42
CA GLN A 522 4.57 -40.86 25.95
C GLN A 522 5.52 -39.67 26.09
N ASN A 523 6.11 -39.57 27.28
CA ASN A 523 7.17 -38.63 27.68
C ASN A 523 8.53 -39.12 27.19
N VAL A 524 9.43 -38.21 26.77
CA VAL A 524 10.89 -38.37 26.97
C VAL A 524 11.59 -37.00 27.14
N MET A 525 12.08 -36.81 28.38
CA MET A 525 13.29 -36.15 28.91
C MET A 525 13.82 -34.78 28.47
N GLU A 526 14.06 -33.97 29.51
CA GLU A 526 14.94 -32.79 29.65
C GLU A 526 16.44 -33.12 29.46
N ALA A 527 17.21 -32.13 29.01
CA ALA A 527 18.62 -31.96 29.35
C ALA A 527 19.04 -30.47 29.22
N GLU A 528 20.03 -30.10 30.03
CA GLU A 528 20.31 -28.79 30.63
C GLU A 528 21.06 -27.76 29.75
N ARG A 529 21.02 -26.50 30.24
CA ARG A 529 21.77 -25.30 29.78
C ARG A 529 23.27 -25.38 30.13
N PRO A 530 24.08 -24.48 29.52
CA PRO A 530 24.72 -23.48 30.38
C PRO A 530 24.70 -22.03 29.83
N ARG A 531 24.80 -21.09 30.78
CA ARG A 531 24.90 -19.63 30.61
C ARG A 531 26.34 -19.21 30.33
N THR A 532 26.55 -18.20 29.48
CA THR A 532 27.66 -17.24 29.61
C THR A 532 27.25 -15.85 29.11
N SER A 533 27.61 -14.84 29.91
CA SER A 533 27.52 -13.41 29.70
C SER A 533 28.60 -12.88 28.74
N HIS A 534 28.31 -11.82 27.98
CA HIS A 534 29.06 -10.55 28.00
C HIS A 534 28.46 -9.47 27.09
N SER A 535 28.60 -8.23 27.58
CA SER A 535 28.23 -6.93 27.04
C SER A 535 29.19 -6.47 25.94
N THR A 536 28.72 -5.76 24.89
CA THR A 536 29.13 -4.36 24.60
C THR A 536 28.42 -3.72 23.40
N THR A 537 27.83 -2.55 23.69
CA THR A 537 27.74 -1.28 22.92
C THR A 537 27.16 -1.20 21.50
N CYS A 538 26.11 -0.37 21.45
CA CYS A 538 25.49 0.29 20.31
C CYS A 538 26.46 1.10 19.42
N HIS A 539 26.19 1.09 18.12
CA HIS A 539 26.39 2.24 17.25
C HIS A 539 25.07 2.62 16.60
N SER A 540 24.68 3.89 16.76
CA SER A 540 23.52 4.50 16.14
C SER A 540 23.70 4.60 14.63
N LEU A 541 22.74 4.09 13.86
CA LEU A 541 22.53 4.52 12.49
C LEU A 541 21.17 5.20 12.41
N ALA A 542 21.20 6.51 12.16
CA ALA A 542 20.04 7.25 11.69
C ALA A 542 19.60 6.64 10.36
N GLN A 543 18.54 5.85 10.37
CA GLN A 543 17.87 5.39 9.16
C GLN A 543 16.63 6.25 8.94
N HIS A 544 16.62 6.89 7.78
CA HIS A 544 15.45 7.51 7.19
C HIS A 544 14.28 6.52 7.20
N ILE A 545 13.31 6.78 8.08
CA ILE A 545 12.00 6.12 8.04
C ILE A 545 11.31 6.67 6.80
N SER A 546 11.35 5.89 5.72
CA SER A 546 10.46 6.09 4.59
C SER A 546 9.04 5.82 5.08
N THR A 547 8.17 6.80 4.92
CA THR A 547 6.74 6.73 5.26
C THR A 547 6.01 5.84 4.26
N GLY A 548 6.27 4.54 4.34
CA GLY A 548 5.46 3.50 3.72
C GLY A 548 4.08 3.50 4.38
N SER A 549 3.06 3.87 3.61
CA SER A 549 1.64 3.81 4.00
C SER A 549 1.33 2.41 4.58
N THR A 550 1.06 2.34 5.89
CA THR A 550 0.65 1.14 6.61
C THR A 550 -0.74 0.71 6.12
N ASP A 551 -0.75 -0.18 5.14
CA ASP A 551 -1.97 -0.52 4.39
C ASP A 551 -2.80 -1.66 4.99
N SER A 552 -2.40 -2.24 6.12
CA SER A 552 -3.04 -3.44 6.65
C SER A 552 -3.00 -3.52 8.19
N ALA A 553 -4.11 -4.01 8.75
CA ALA A 553 -4.41 -4.37 10.14
C ALA A 553 -4.90 -3.24 11.07
N ILE A 554 -6.11 -3.44 11.60
CA ILE A 554 -6.50 -2.91 12.92
C ILE A 554 -5.56 -3.56 13.92
N VAL A 555 -4.76 -2.73 14.56
CA VAL A 555 -3.84 -3.12 15.62
C VAL A 555 -4.52 -2.73 16.93
N ILE A 556 -4.68 -3.68 17.86
CA ILE A 556 -5.36 -3.50 19.15
C ILE A 556 -4.45 -4.04 20.26
N SER A 557 -4.28 -3.28 21.34
CA SER A 557 -3.57 -3.77 22.53
C SER A 557 -4.56 -4.31 23.58
N PRO A 558 -4.25 -5.42 24.27
CA PRO A 558 -4.76 -5.65 25.62
C PRO A 558 -4.14 -4.62 26.58
N ALA A 559 -4.94 -4.09 27.51
CA ALA A 559 -4.49 -3.08 28.46
C ALA A 559 -3.67 -3.67 29.64
N ASP A 560 -2.64 -2.91 30.00
CA ASP A 560 -1.84 -2.84 31.24
C ASP A 560 -0.97 -4.02 31.71
N LEU A 561 0.36 -3.84 31.57
CA LEU A 561 1.34 -4.14 32.62
C LEU A 561 2.48 -3.10 32.59
N ARG A 562 2.52 -2.29 33.65
CA ARG A 562 3.52 -1.24 33.93
C ARG A 562 4.93 -1.81 33.96
N PHE A 563 5.86 -1.27 33.18
CA PHE A 563 7.29 -1.30 33.52
C PHE A 563 8.05 -0.27 32.67
N LEU A 564 8.40 0.88 33.29
CA LEU A 564 9.58 1.74 33.03
C LEU A 564 9.39 3.11 33.71
N GLU A 565 9.16 3.09 35.02
CA GLU A 565 9.51 4.20 35.92
C GLU A 565 10.66 3.69 36.78
N ASP A 566 11.87 3.66 36.23
CA ASP A 566 13.12 3.60 37.01
C ASP A 566 14.31 3.73 36.07
N LEU A 567 14.53 4.93 35.53
CA LEU A 567 15.84 5.38 35.07
C LEU A 567 15.82 6.91 35.08
N GLY A 568 15.79 7.45 36.29
CA GLY A 568 15.98 8.88 36.53
C GLY A 568 17.41 9.29 36.22
N MET A 569 17.61 10.11 35.19
CA MET A 569 18.83 10.91 35.05
C MET A 569 18.52 12.30 34.49
N SER A 570 18.88 13.29 35.30
CA SER A 570 18.68 14.73 35.12
C SER A 570 19.58 15.30 34.03
N ARG A 571 19.02 16.25 33.25
CA ARG A 571 19.77 17.18 32.40
C ARG A 571 20.58 18.17 33.24
N ARG A 572 21.84 18.42 32.85
CA ARG A 572 22.50 19.74 32.90
C ARG A 572 23.83 19.73 32.11
N GLY A 573 23.97 20.69 31.20
CA GLY A 573 25.18 21.51 31.12
C GLY A 573 26.11 21.36 29.90
N ALA A 574 26.46 22.54 29.36
CA ALA A 574 27.69 22.90 28.64
C ALA A 574 27.68 22.91 27.10
N VAL A 575 27.36 24.12 26.61
CA VAL A 575 27.88 24.79 25.42
C VAL A 575 29.39 25.04 25.59
N GLU A 576 30.21 24.83 24.56
CA GLU A 576 31.23 25.80 24.06
C GLU A 576 32.17 25.17 23.01
N ALA A 577 32.25 25.87 21.87
CA ALA A 577 33.40 26.18 21.00
C ALA A 577 34.54 25.15 20.75
N TRP A 578 34.99 25.03 19.50
CA TRP A 578 36.19 25.72 18.98
C TRP A 578 36.42 25.37 17.50
N ALA A 579 36.93 26.38 16.78
CA ALA A 579 37.17 26.41 15.34
C ALA A 579 38.64 26.13 15.00
N GLU A 580 38.87 26.00 13.69
CA GLU A 580 40.13 26.25 12.94
C GLU A 580 41.33 25.31 13.12
N LYS A 581 41.71 24.70 11.99
CA LYS A 581 43.08 24.83 11.48
C LYS A 581 43.12 24.77 9.96
N ARG A 582 43.56 25.88 9.36
CA ARG A 582 44.04 26.00 7.98
C ARG A 582 45.54 25.73 7.91
N GLU A 583 45.96 25.41 6.69
CA GLU A 583 47.04 26.05 5.93
C GLU A 583 48.34 25.28 5.60
N LEU A 584 48.80 25.63 4.37
CA LEU A 584 50.11 25.48 3.71
C LEU A 584 50.34 24.25 2.80
N GLU A 585 50.96 24.34 1.61
CA GLU A 585 51.12 25.37 0.57
C GLU A 585 51.99 24.77 -0.59
N GLN A 586 51.92 25.39 -1.78
CA GLN A 586 52.99 25.56 -2.80
C GLN A 586 53.29 24.51 -3.93
N ASN A 587 52.86 24.91 -5.15
CA ASN A 587 53.62 25.30 -6.37
C ASN A 587 54.64 24.37 -7.09
N SER A 588 54.49 24.26 -8.42
CA SER A 588 55.47 24.79 -9.41
C SER A 588 55.00 24.67 -10.88
N GLU A 589 55.48 25.59 -11.71
CA GLU A 589 55.09 25.98 -13.07
C GLU A 589 55.87 25.26 -14.21
N GLY A 590 55.42 25.43 -15.48
CA GLY A 590 56.28 25.34 -16.67
C GLY A 590 55.56 25.18 -18.02
N SER A 591 55.81 26.11 -18.97
CA SER A 591 55.38 26.15 -20.39
C SER A 591 56.60 26.52 -21.29
N PRO A 592 56.57 26.80 -22.63
CA PRO A 592 55.58 26.63 -23.73
C PRO A 592 56.20 26.21 -25.12
N THR A 593 55.43 26.39 -26.23
CA THR A 593 55.72 26.52 -27.71
C THR A 593 55.38 25.31 -28.61
N ASP A 594 54.86 25.40 -29.85
CA ASP A 594 54.20 26.42 -30.70
C ASP A 594 53.65 25.73 -32.01
N LYS A 595 52.73 26.42 -32.72
CA LYS A 595 52.36 26.37 -34.17
C LYS A 595 51.18 25.55 -34.75
N GLN A 596 50.15 26.34 -35.10
CA GLN A 596 49.49 26.55 -36.41
C GLN A 596 48.54 25.50 -37.04
N GLY A 597 47.31 25.94 -37.35
CA GLY A 597 46.62 25.52 -38.58
C GLY A 597 45.08 25.46 -38.59
N ARG A 598 44.42 26.58 -38.94
CA ARG A 598 43.17 26.73 -39.72
C ARG A 598 41.84 26.08 -39.24
N ARG A 599 40.89 26.97 -38.90
CA ARG A 599 39.40 26.87 -38.99
C ARG A 599 38.94 27.13 -40.44
N PRO A 600 37.66 26.88 -40.89
CA PRO A 600 36.37 27.12 -40.20
C PRO A 600 35.31 26.00 -40.44
N ALA A 601 34.07 25.96 -39.96
CA ALA A 601 33.14 26.89 -39.34
C ALA A 601 32.08 26.09 -38.52
N GLU A 602 31.24 26.82 -37.79
CA GLU A 602 29.93 26.41 -37.25
C GLU A 602 29.86 25.50 -36.02
N ARG A 603 29.91 26.14 -34.84
CA ARG A 603 29.00 25.87 -33.70
C ARG A 603 29.16 26.96 -32.66
N ALA A 604 28.05 27.63 -32.33
CA ALA A 604 27.59 27.83 -30.95
C ALA A 604 26.60 29.00 -30.91
N ARG A 605 25.38 28.73 -30.44
CA ARG A 605 24.83 29.49 -29.32
C ARG A 605 23.88 28.60 -28.52
N THR A 606 24.28 28.44 -27.26
CA THR A 606 23.68 27.65 -26.20
C THR A 606 22.71 28.50 -25.40
N LEU A 607 21.73 27.83 -24.78
CA LEU A 607 21.12 28.11 -23.46
C LEU A 607 20.51 29.51 -23.20
N THR A 608 19.20 29.53 -22.92
CA THR A 608 18.58 29.97 -21.64
C THR A 608 17.07 30.12 -21.85
N LYS A 609 16.23 29.39 -21.09
CA LYS A 609 14.91 29.84 -20.60
C LYS A 609 14.29 28.78 -19.66
N ALA A 610 14.62 28.92 -18.38
CA ALA A 610 13.75 28.54 -17.28
C ALA A 610 13.51 29.82 -16.46
N ILE A 611 12.40 29.86 -15.71
CA ILE A 611 11.88 30.96 -14.87
C ILE A 611 10.81 31.80 -15.57
N SER A 612 9.55 31.47 -15.29
CA SER A 612 8.59 32.35 -14.60
C SER A 612 7.20 31.71 -14.66
N PHE A 613 6.58 31.46 -13.49
CA PHE A 613 5.15 31.66 -13.26
C PHE A 613 4.84 31.39 -11.78
N TRP A 614 5.19 32.36 -10.94
CA TRP A 614 4.46 32.65 -9.70
C TRP A 614 3.83 34.02 -9.91
N GLY A 615 2.50 34.05 -10.01
CA GLY A 615 1.72 35.27 -10.19
C GLY A 615 0.83 35.50 -8.99
N LEU A 616 1.32 36.27 -8.02
CA LEU A 616 0.54 36.85 -6.94
C LEU A 616 -0.24 38.07 -7.44
N ASN A 617 -1.54 38.09 -7.10
CA ASN A 617 -2.39 39.23 -6.79
C ASN A 617 -2.18 40.55 -7.55
N LYS A 618 -3.16 40.92 -8.39
CA LYS A 618 -3.57 42.33 -8.53
C LYS A 618 -5.07 42.50 -8.47
N VAL A 619 -5.44 43.31 -7.48
CA VAL A 619 -6.73 43.94 -7.21
C VAL A 619 -7.20 44.74 -8.43
N GLY A 620 -8.41 44.48 -8.91
CA GLY A 620 -9.10 45.28 -9.91
C GLY A 620 -9.90 46.40 -9.26
N ARG A 621 -9.60 47.65 -9.59
CA ARG A 621 -10.48 48.80 -9.35
C ARG A 621 -11.01 49.33 -10.68
N VAL A 622 -12.34 49.45 -10.68
CA VAL A 622 -13.31 49.97 -11.64
C VAL A 622 -12.93 51.30 -12.32
N LYS A 623 -13.32 51.43 -13.59
CA LYS A 623 -13.91 52.59 -14.34
C LYS A 623 -13.34 52.64 -15.76
N SER A 624 -14.03 52.99 -16.84
CA SER A 624 -15.43 53.21 -17.23
C SER A 624 -15.39 53.53 -18.73
N ARG A 625 -16.39 53.06 -19.49
CA ARG A 625 -16.93 53.56 -20.78
C ARG A 625 -16.09 54.53 -21.63
N VAL A 626 -15.89 54.21 -22.92
CA VAL A 626 -16.79 54.57 -24.05
C VAL A 626 -16.74 53.43 -25.06
#